data_AF-A0A6S7JZD5-F1
#
_entry.id   AF-A0A6S7JZD5-F1
#
_cell.length_a   1.000
_cell.length_b   1.000
_cell.length_c   1.000
_cell.angle_alpha   90.00
_cell.angle_beta   90.00
_cell.angle_gamma   90.00
#
_symmetry.space_group_name_H-M   'P 1'
#
loop_
_entity.id
_entity.type
_entity.pdbx_description
1 polymer ?
#
loop_
_entity_poly.entity_id
_entity_poly.type
_entity_poly.pdbx_seq_one_letter_code
_entity_poly.pdbx_strand_id
1 'polypeptide(L)'
;LAPILVHGSRNPARKTIREEYLNGVRMLDGKATDALEASGLSFGRELIDVYVNCWGPKDDGKTFGKPGPLAGKALREGATMGRKGKGNIYVWATGNGGLTDDDCNCDGYTTSIYTISIGCISDHGLSTYYTELCASTLAVTFNGGAHREREENKMITTDLFHKCTEEFKGTSSAAPIAAGIFSLTLEANPNLTWRDMQHVIVETAQMTSPVDEGWMKNGAGKHFNHKFGFGRMDAAKMVERVKTWTNVGPHKTCVGQVFDKQRDVPSAGSMEFQFSSDACIGGDNQVDKLEHVVLTVSFIHRRRGDLSLLLISPSGTKSELLSTRRYDDSKEGLDDWKFMTVHFWGENPKGLWKVKVTDSPLDDNGQRMVSGYGTLHADTSKQEHDVEDLEQQVIDDQTKQQQNLVDQMKTKDPHVDFPYPPGVRRDHLNSSSVDALGASPQYSSNFNYNGVTSSQSIKRWKVPLASTLENPKDSKRADMIRKVQVATEEQPIQRVQVNAGYENPEIVCLGSTCSGVFLRYGLTLHGTREGV
;
A
#
# COMPACT_ATOMS: atom_id res chain seq x y z
N LEU A 1 8.51 -13.48 6.18
CA LEU A 1 9.53 -12.83 5.31
C LEU A 1 8.97 -12.73 3.90
N ALA A 2 8.22 -11.66 3.57
CA ALA A 2 7.90 -11.38 2.17
C ALA A 2 9.08 -10.59 1.58
N PRO A 3 9.90 -11.15 0.69
CA PRO A 3 10.89 -10.35 -0.02
C PRO A 3 10.14 -9.32 -0.87
N ILE A 4 10.63 -8.08 -0.90
CA ILE A 4 10.26 -7.19 -2.00
C ILE A 4 10.78 -7.86 -3.26
N LEU A 5 9.89 -8.40 -4.09
CA LEU A 5 10.24 -8.88 -5.42
C LEU A 5 10.57 -7.66 -6.28
N VAL A 6 11.73 -7.72 -6.90
CA VAL A 6 12.37 -6.58 -7.53
C VAL A 6 12.84 -7.00 -8.93
N HIS A 7 12.12 -6.57 -9.96
CA HIS A 7 12.41 -6.86 -11.38
C HIS A 7 13.42 -5.88 -11.95
N GLY A 8 14.33 -6.21 -12.88
CA GLY A 8 15.11 -5.19 -13.61
C GLY A 8 15.53 -5.54 -15.03
N SER A 9 15.75 -4.54 -15.90
CA SER A 9 16.07 -4.73 -17.33
C SER A 9 17.49 -4.25 -17.75
N ARG A 10 18.09 -4.90 -18.77
CA ARG A 10 19.37 -4.48 -19.42
C ARG A 10 19.23 -4.15 -20.91
N ASN A 11 20.14 -3.29 -21.37
CA ASN A 11 20.28 -2.61 -22.68
C ASN A 11 20.09 -3.50 -23.95
N PRO A 12 19.53 -2.97 -25.06
CA PRO A 12 19.02 -3.74 -26.21
C PRO A 12 20.08 -4.18 -27.25
N ALA A 13 21.35 -4.33 -26.87
CA ALA A 13 22.42 -4.59 -27.84
C ALA A 13 22.70 -6.08 -28.15
N ARG A 14 21.91 -7.03 -27.65
CA ARG A 14 22.00 -8.44 -28.04
C ARG A 14 20.61 -9.05 -28.16
N LYS A 15 20.31 -9.66 -29.31
CA LYS A 15 19.16 -10.54 -29.54
C LYS A 15 19.23 -11.74 -28.58
N THR A 16 18.79 -11.57 -27.35
CA THR A 16 18.70 -12.64 -26.36
C THR A 16 17.42 -12.38 -25.57
N ILE A 17 16.63 -13.44 -25.40
CA ILE A 17 15.37 -13.52 -24.66
C ILE A 17 15.48 -12.70 -23.37
N ARG A 18 14.47 -11.88 -23.03
CA ARG A 18 14.45 -11.19 -21.74
C ARG A 18 14.30 -12.26 -20.66
N GLU A 19 15.36 -12.49 -19.89
CA GLU A 19 15.28 -13.27 -18.66
C GLU A 19 14.73 -12.36 -17.55
N GLU A 20 13.73 -12.85 -16.83
CA GLU A 20 13.23 -12.21 -15.61
C GLU A 20 14.30 -12.31 -14.50
N TYR A 21 14.67 -11.17 -13.91
CA TYR A 21 15.59 -11.14 -12.79
C TYR A 21 14.84 -10.79 -11.51
N LEU A 22 14.85 -11.72 -10.56
CA LEU A 22 14.33 -11.52 -9.22
C LEU A 22 15.44 -11.03 -8.29
N ASN A 23 15.20 -9.91 -7.62
CA ASN A 23 16.01 -9.47 -6.48
C ASN A 23 15.14 -9.46 -5.22
N GLY A 24 15.77 -9.45 -4.05
CA GLY A 24 15.11 -9.38 -2.75
C GLY A 24 15.70 -8.28 -1.87
N VAL A 25 14.86 -7.47 -1.25
CA VAL A 25 15.25 -6.49 -0.23
C VAL A 25 14.80 -6.99 1.14
N ARG A 26 15.76 -7.30 2.03
CA ARG A 26 15.47 -7.74 3.42
C ARG A 26 15.34 -6.50 4.32
N MET A 27 14.10 -6.15 4.68
CA MET A 27 13.82 -5.01 5.56
C MET A 27 12.85 -5.30 6.71
N LEU A 28 12.11 -6.41 6.66
CA LEU A 28 11.08 -6.74 7.65
C LEU A 28 11.58 -7.63 8.79
N ASP A 29 12.86 -7.98 8.78
CA ASP A 29 13.48 -8.85 9.79
C ASP A 29 14.10 -8.03 10.92
N GLY A 30 13.26 -7.18 11.50
CA GLY A 30 13.65 -6.16 12.47
C GLY A 30 12.64 -5.02 12.53
N LYS A 31 13.00 -3.96 13.26
CA LYS A 31 12.16 -2.77 13.40
C LYS A 31 12.12 -2.00 12.08
N ALA A 32 10.93 -1.93 11.46
CA ALA A 32 10.67 -1.10 10.29
C ALA A 32 10.60 0.39 10.70
N THR A 33 11.66 1.13 10.38
CA THR A 33 11.73 2.59 10.54
C THR A 33 11.44 3.29 9.21
N ASP A 34 11.03 4.56 9.25
CA ASP A 34 10.76 5.34 8.04
C ASP A 34 11.98 5.36 7.08
N ALA A 35 13.19 5.54 7.63
CA ALA A 35 14.42 5.53 6.85
C ALA A 35 14.71 4.15 6.19
N LEU A 36 14.39 3.04 6.88
CA LEU A 36 14.59 1.70 6.34
C LEU A 36 13.61 1.42 5.19
N GLU A 37 12.35 1.80 5.37
CA GLU A 37 11.32 1.70 4.33
C GLU A 37 11.70 2.56 3.12
N ALA A 38 12.07 3.82 3.33
CA ALA A 38 12.51 4.72 2.27
C ALA A 38 13.71 4.15 1.49
N SER A 39 14.69 3.57 2.20
CA SER A 39 15.87 2.98 1.59
C SER A 39 15.53 1.78 0.72
N GLY A 40 14.61 0.91 1.15
CA GLY A 40 14.23 -0.24 0.32
C GLY A 40 13.29 0.11 -0.83
N LEU A 41 12.40 1.09 -0.65
CA LEU A 41 11.54 1.61 -1.72
C LEU A 41 12.35 2.32 -2.81
N SER A 42 13.45 3.00 -2.44
CA SER A 42 14.34 3.67 -3.40
C SER A 42 15.49 2.80 -3.91
N PHE A 43 15.69 1.61 -3.34
CA PHE A 43 16.80 0.72 -3.67
C PHE A 43 16.76 0.39 -5.16
N GLY A 44 17.84 0.73 -5.90
CA GLY A 44 18.03 0.37 -7.30
C GLY A 44 16.96 0.89 -8.28
N ARG A 45 16.32 2.02 -8.00
CA ARG A 45 15.21 2.60 -8.80
C ARG A 45 15.40 2.71 -10.32
N GLU A 46 16.65 2.80 -10.80
CA GLU A 46 16.95 2.85 -12.25
C GLU A 46 17.10 1.47 -12.88
N LEU A 47 17.48 0.48 -12.09
CA LEU A 47 17.56 -0.90 -12.52
C LEU A 47 16.19 -1.57 -12.45
N ILE A 48 15.40 -1.19 -11.45
CA ILE A 48 14.24 -1.95 -11.02
C ILE A 48 12.97 -1.45 -11.70
N ASP A 49 12.14 -2.36 -12.21
CA ASP A 49 10.89 -2.03 -12.87
C ASP A 49 9.69 -2.11 -11.92
N VAL A 50 9.58 -3.20 -11.17
CA VAL A 50 8.44 -3.53 -10.31
C VAL A 50 8.92 -3.86 -8.90
N TYR A 51 8.29 -3.26 -7.89
CA TYR A 51 8.46 -3.53 -6.46
C TYR A 51 7.18 -4.16 -5.92
N VAL A 52 7.30 -5.26 -5.20
CA VAL A 52 6.14 -5.96 -4.61
C VAL A 52 6.19 -5.83 -3.10
N ASN A 53 5.13 -5.29 -2.49
CA ASN A 53 5.08 -5.01 -1.06
C ASN A 53 3.82 -5.61 -0.45
N CYS A 54 3.99 -6.35 0.63
CA CYS A 54 2.91 -7.05 1.34
C CYS A 54 2.99 -6.74 2.84
N TRP A 55 3.16 -5.47 3.17
CA TRP A 55 3.36 -4.98 4.53
C TRP A 55 2.71 -3.60 4.66
N GLY A 56 2.19 -3.28 5.83
CA GLY A 56 1.50 -2.02 6.09
C GLY A 56 1.34 -1.81 7.59
N PRO A 57 0.37 -1.00 8.03
CA PRO A 57 -0.11 -1.00 9.40
C PRO A 57 -0.62 -2.39 9.83
N LYS A 58 -1.11 -2.50 11.07
CA LYS A 58 -1.75 -3.74 11.51
C LYS A 58 -3.17 -3.80 10.96
N ASP A 59 -3.54 -4.96 10.43
CA ASP A 59 -4.87 -5.24 9.88
C ASP A 59 -5.87 -5.59 11.01
N ASP A 60 -5.93 -4.75 12.05
CA ASP A 60 -6.68 -5.02 13.30
C ASP A 60 -8.05 -4.33 13.37
N GLY A 61 -8.45 -3.61 12.30
CA GLY A 61 -9.70 -2.86 12.28
C GLY A 61 -9.67 -1.61 13.17
N LYS A 62 -8.49 -1.20 13.65
CA LYS A 62 -8.31 -0.05 14.56
C LYS A 62 -7.24 0.90 14.07
N THR A 63 -6.16 0.36 13.55
CA THR A 63 -4.96 1.13 13.25
C THR A 63 -5.17 2.02 12.03
N PHE A 64 -4.69 3.25 12.12
CA PHE A 64 -4.40 4.10 10.97
C PHE A 64 -2.89 4.27 10.89
N GLY A 65 -2.29 4.00 9.74
CA GLY A 65 -0.84 4.18 9.57
C GLY A 65 -0.48 4.54 8.15
N LYS A 66 0.52 5.40 7.98
CA LYS A 66 0.96 5.88 6.66
C LYS A 66 2.49 5.84 6.53
N PRO A 67 3.02 5.83 5.29
CA PRO A 67 4.44 6.07 5.07
C PRO A 67 4.89 7.33 5.80
N GLY A 68 6.03 7.27 6.48
CA GLY A 68 6.64 8.47 7.02
C GLY A 68 7.14 9.40 5.90
N PRO A 69 7.62 10.60 6.25
CA PRO A 69 8.05 11.59 5.25
C PRO A 69 9.11 11.06 4.27
N LEU A 70 10.05 10.23 4.73
CA LEU A 70 11.09 9.66 3.87
C LEU A 70 10.52 8.58 2.95
N ALA A 71 9.72 7.65 3.48
CA ALA A 71 9.12 6.58 2.67
C ALA A 71 8.13 7.15 1.65
N GLY A 72 7.31 8.14 2.03
CA GLY A 72 6.40 8.85 1.13
C GLY A 72 7.14 9.61 0.03
N LYS A 73 8.30 10.21 0.35
CA LYS A 73 9.19 10.81 -0.66
C LYS A 73 9.79 9.75 -1.60
N ALA A 74 10.25 8.62 -1.07
CA ALA A 74 10.80 7.53 -1.87
C ALA A 74 9.77 6.94 -2.86
N LEU A 75 8.52 6.75 -2.43
CA LEU A 75 7.42 6.33 -3.33
C LEU A 75 7.22 7.31 -4.47
N ARG A 76 7.09 8.61 -4.15
CA ARG A 76 6.91 9.67 -5.15
C ARG A 76 8.07 9.72 -6.13
N GLU A 77 9.31 9.72 -5.64
CA GLU A 77 10.49 9.78 -6.50
C GLU A 77 10.65 8.53 -7.36
N GLY A 78 10.40 7.34 -6.83
CA GLY A 78 10.44 6.12 -7.64
C GLY A 78 9.37 6.12 -8.73
N ALA A 79 8.13 6.48 -8.40
CA ALA A 79 7.04 6.55 -9.38
C ALA A 79 7.24 7.67 -10.41
N THR A 80 7.94 8.75 -10.10
CA THR A 80 8.10 9.87 -11.06
C THR A 80 9.44 9.89 -11.79
N MET A 81 10.49 9.30 -11.22
CA MET A 81 11.86 9.41 -11.74
C MET A 81 12.48 8.06 -12.08
N GLY A 82 12.02 6.97 -11.45
CA GLY A 82 12.55 5.62 -11.69
C GLY A 82 12.34 5.14 -13.12
N ARG A 83 13.02 4.05 -13.49
CA ARG A 83 12.98 3.49 -14.86
C ARG A 83 13.23 4.56 -15.93
N LYS A 84 14.24 5.42 -15.73
CA LYS A 84 14.57 6.52 -16.65
C LYS A 84 13.40 7.50 -16.88
N GLY A 85 12.68 7.85 -15.82
CA GLY A 85 11.55 8.77 -15.86
C GLY A 85 10.20 8.15 -16.25
N LYS A 86 10.13 6.83 -16.50
CA LYS A 86 8.84 6.14 -16.72
C LYS A 86 8.09 5.86 -15.42
N GLY A 87 8.81 5.79 -14.31
CA GLY A 87 8.29 5.50 -13.00
C GLY A 87 8.28 4.02 -12.65
N ASN A 88 8.87 3.68 -11.50
CA ASN A 88 8.75 2.35 -10.91
C ASN A 88 7.28 2.00 -10.66
N ILE A 89 6.95 0.72 -10.78
CA ILE A 89 5.63 0.18 -10.45
C ILE A 89 5.68 -0.39 -9.04
N TYR A 90 4.93 0.20 -8.11
CA TYR A 90 4.80 -0.33 -6.76
C TYR A 90 3.49 -1.11 -6.64
N VAL A 91 3.58 -2.41 -6.43
CA VAL A 91 2.44 -3.28 -6.15
C VAL A 91 2.30 -3.41 -4.65
N TRP A 92 1.07 -3.27 -4.15
CA TRP A 92 0.77 -3.38 -2.73
C TRP A 92 -0.38 -4.35 -2.49
N ALA A 93 -0.24 -5.24 -1.50
CA ALA A 93 -1.38 -6.02 -1.02
C ALA A 93 -2.35 -5.11 -0.25
N THR A 94 -3.65 -5.34 -0.39
CA THR A 94 -4.70 -4.53 0.25
C THR A 94 -4.89 -4.78 1.74
N GLY A 95 -4.29 -5.84 2.31
CA GLY A 95 -4.44 -6.20 3.73
C GLY A 95 -5.29 -7.46 3.94
N ASN A 96 -5.36 -7.95 5.18
CA ASN A 96 -6.06 -9.19 5.56
C ASN A 96 -7.06 -8.99 6.72
N GLY A 97 -7.47 -7.75 6.99
CA GLY A 97 -8.33 -7.34 8.11
C GLY A 97 -9.84 -7.48 7.85
N GLY A 98 -10.25 -8.26 6.84
CA GLY A 98 -11.68 -8.41 6.50
C GLY A 98 -12.55 -8.89 7.67
N LEU A 99 -12.04 -9.82 8.48
CA LEU A 99 -12.75 -10.32 9.67
C LEU A 99 -12.77 -9.30 10.82
N THR A 100 -11.80 -8.41 10.89
CA THR A 100 -11.71 -7.35 11.91
C THR A 100 -12.45 -6.07 11.50
N ASP A 101 -13.28 -6.12 10.45
CA ASP A 101 -13.93 -4.95 9.85
C ASP A 101 -12.93 -3.84 9.54
N ASP A 102 -11.71 -4.20 9.10
CA ASP A 102 -10.75 -3.21 8.65
C ASP A 102 -11.09 -2.68 7.27
N ASP A 103 -10.59 -1.48 7.01
CA ASP A 103 -10.80 -0.75 5.77
C ASP A 103 -9.45 -0.29 5.27
N CYS A 104 -9.05 -0.76 4.10
CA CYS A 104 -7.70 -0.51 3.60
C CYS A 104 -7.44 0.97 3.32
N ASN A 105 -8.47 1.83 3.31
CA ASN A 105 -8.28 3.28 3.26
C ASN A 105 -7.69 3.86 4.57
N CYS A 106 -7.54 3.03 5.61
CA CYS A 106 -6.78 3.28 6.84
C CYS A 106 -5.29 2.93 6.71
N ASP A 107 -4.89 2.29 5.60
CA ASP A 107 -3.51 2.02 5.21
C ASP A 107 -3.02 3.08 4.20
N GLY A 108 -2.14 3.97 4.66
CA GLY A 108 -1.54 5.03 3.85
C GLY A 108 -0.61 4.57 2.72
N TYR A 109 -0.18 3.29 2.73
CA TYR A 109 0.54 2.71 1.60
C TYR A 109 -0.43 2.37 0.47
N THR A 110 -1.58 1.75 0.76
CA THR A 110 -2.59 1.39 -0.26
C THR A 110 -3.36 2.60 -0.79
N THR A 111 -3.49 3.68 0.00
CA THR A 111 -4.12 4.94 -0.44
C THR A 111 -3.17 5.86 -1.22
N SER A 112 -1.89 5.52 -1.32
CA SER A 112 -0.93 6.25 -2.14
C SER A 112 -1.25 6.05 -3.63
N ILE A 113 -1.45 7.15 -4.35
CA ILE A 113 -1.66 7.12 -5.82
C ILE A 113 -0.50 6.44 -6.57
N TYR A 114 0.69 6.40 -5.97
CA TYR A 114 1.90 5.81 -6.54
C TYR A 114 1.95 4.28 -6.42
N THR A 115 1.01 3.69 -5.69
CA THR A 115 0.91 2.25 -5.51
C THR A 115 -0.28 1.68 -6.29
N ILE A 116 -0.17 0.41 -6.64
CA ILE A 116 -1.22 -0.38 -7.26
C ILE A 116 -1.68 -1.39 -6.21
N SER A 117 -2.81 -1.09 -5.59
CA SER A 117 -3.40 -1.90 -4.51
C SER A 117 -4.14 -3.09 -5.11
N ILE A 118 -3.70 -4.30 -4.76
CA ILE A 118 -4.18 -5.58 -5.27
C ILE A 118 -4.85 -6.36 -4.15
N GLY A 119 -6.12 -6.71 -4.36
CA GLY A 119 -6.86 -7.65 -3.52
C GLY A 119 -6.74 -9.09 -4.00
N CYS A 120 -7.41 -9.98 -3.29
CA CYS A 120 -7.33 -11.42 -3.51
C CYS A 120 -8.73 -12.00 -3.72
N ILE A 121 -8.83 -12.98 -4.61
CA ILE A 121 -10.04 -13.76 -4.86
C ILE A 121 -9.71 -15.24 -4.85
N SER A 122 -10.72 -16.08 -4.60
CA SER A 122 -10.58 -17.51 -4.79
C SER A 122 -10.47 -17.89 -6.26
N ASP A 123 -10.13 -19.15 -6.53
CA ASP A 123 -10.08 -19.73 -7.87
C ASP A 123 -11.44 -19.75 -8.56
N HIS A 124 -12.53 -19.80 -7.79
CA HIS A 124 -13.90 -19.60 -8.28
C HIS A 124 -14.27 -18.12 -8.49
N GLY A 125 -13.36 -17.21 -8.17
CA GLY A 125 -13.51 -15.78 -8.38
C GLY A 125 -14.34 -15.06 -7.33
N LEU A 126 -14.49 -15.66 -6.14
CA LEU A 126 -15.24 -15.13 -5.00
C LEU A 126 -14.35 -14.26 -4.10
N SER A 127 -14.96 -13.38 -3.30
CA SER A 127 -14.20 -12.65 -2.28
C SER A 127 -13.67 -13.56 -1.18
N THR A 128 -12.48 -13.24 -0.67
CA THR A 128 -11.87 -13.98 0.44
C THR A 128 -12.38 -13.48 1.78
N TYR A 129 -12.36 -14.32 2.81
CA TYR A 129 -12.83 -13.96 4.15
C TYR A 129 -12.02 -12.84 4.82
N TYR A 130 -10.76 -12.70 4.43
CA TYR A 130 -9.84 -11.67 4.90
C TYR A 130 -9.81 -10.42 4.00
N THR A 131 -10.65 -10.32 2.97
CA THR A 131 -10.70 -9.15 2.09
C THR A 131 -11.10 -7.89 2.86
N GLU A 132 -10.29 -6.85 2.80
CA GLU A 132 -10.66 -5.51 3.24
C GLU A 132 -11.46 -4.78 2.15
N LEU A 133 -12.55 -4.13 2.54
CA LEU A 133 -13.41 -3.36 1.64
C LEU A 133 -12.79 -1.99 1.43
N CYS A 134 -12.51 -1.60 0.18
CA CYS A 134 -11.67 -0.43 0.00
C CYS A 134 -11.82 0.25 -1.36
N ALA A 135 -11.91 1.58 -1.34
CA ALA A 135 -12.03 2.38 -2.56
C ALA A 135 -10.69 2.63 -3.28
N SER A 136 -9.55 2.32 -2.64
CA SER A 136 -8.22 2.43 -3.24
C SER A 136 -7.80 1.16 -4.00
N THR A 137 -8.51 0.03 -3.83
CA THR A 137 -8.24 -1.23 -4.54
C THR A 137 -8.42 -1.04 -6.04
N LEU A 138 -7.37 -1.32 -6.82
CA LEU A 138 -7.45 -1.18 -8.29
C LEU A 138 -7.97 -2.45 -8.95
N ALA A 139 -7.50 -3.62 -8.51
CA ALA A 139 -7.85 -4.90 -9.10
C ALA A 139 -7.57 -6.07 -8.13
N VAL A 140 -7.93 -7.28 -8.54
CA VAL A 140 -7.69 -8.51 -7.78
C VAL A 140 -6.98 -9.58 -8.60
N THR A 141 -6.26 -10.46 -7.92
CA THR A 141 -5.74 -11.72 -8.47
C THR A 141 -6.12 -12.89 -7.56
N PHE A 142 -5.83 -14.10 -8.05
CA PHE A 142 -6.21 -15.35 -7.41
C PHE A 142 -5.45 -15.65 -6.11
N ASN A 143 -5.70 -16.87 -5.64
CA ASN A 143 -5.03 -17.56 -4.54
C ASN A 143 -5.51 -17.13 -3.16
N GLY A 144 -6.83 -17.04 -3.01
CA GLY A 144 -7.42 -16.82 -1.71
C GLY A 144 -8.46 -17.84 -1.32
N GLY A 145 -8.66 -17.96 -0.01
CA GLY A 145 -9.71 -18.79 0.58
C GLY A 145 -11.01 -18.00 0.71
N ALA A 146 -12.08 -18.49 0.09
CA ALA A 146 -13.43 -17.95 0.30
C ALA A 146 -14.17 -18.76 1.38
N HIS A 147 -15.00 -18.11 2.20
CA HIS A 147 -15.87 -18.78 3.18
C HIS A 147 -16.83 -19.82 2.57
N ARG A 148 -17.06 -19.75 1.26
CA ARG A 148 -17.98 -20.62 0.53
C ARG A 148 -17.31 -21.89 -0.02
N GLU A 149 -16.03 -22.09 0.26
CA GLU A 149 -15.23 -23.22 -0.23
C GLU A 149 -14.89 -24.18 0.91
N ARG A 150 -15.01 -25.50 0.65
CA ARG A 150 -14.69 -26.55 1.64
C ARG A 150 -13.18 -26.75 1.82
N GLU A 151 -12.41 -26.46 0.78
CA GLU A 151 -10.96 -26.55 0.77
C GLU A 151 -10.42 -25.22 0.25
N GLU A 152 -9.56 -24.57 1.04
CA GLU A 152 -8.90 -23.33 0.62
C GLU A 152 -7.79 -23.66 -0.37
N ASN A 153 -7.84 -23.02 -1.54
CA ASN A 153 -6.71 -23.07 -2.46
C ASN A 153 -5.58 -22.17 -1.95
N LYS A 154 -4.39 -22.77 -1.84
CA LYS A 154 -3.17 -22.15 -1.34
C LYS A 154 -2.12 -22.16 -2.45
N MET A 155 -1.21 -21.19 -2.42
CA MET A 155 -0.21 -21.01 -3.47
C MET A 155 0.91 -22.02 -3.24
N ILE A 156 1.15 -22.79 -4.29
CA ILE A 156 2.36 -23.62 -4.39
C ILE A 156 3.50 -22.71 -4.84
N THR A 157 4.52 -22.55 -3.99
CA THR A 157 5.69 -21.71 -4.29
C THR A 157 6.95 -22.21 -3.59
N THR A 158 8.07 -21.55 -3.84
CA THR A 158 9.35 -21.83 -3.19
C THR A 158 9.33 -21.38 -1.73
N ASP A 159 10.04 -22.10 -0.87
CA ASP A 159 10.15 -21.83 0.57
C ASP A 159 11.61 -21.89 1.03
N LEU A 160 11.85 -21.40 2.24
CA LEU A 160 13.15 -21.41 2.90
C LEU A 160 13.76 -22.81 2.94
N PHE A 161 15.09 -22.85 3.03
CA PHE A 161 15.86 -24.10 3.11
C PHE A 161 15.64 -25.04 1.92
N HIS A 162 15.48 -24.47 0.72
CA HIS A 162 15.30 -25.19 -0.55
C HIS A 162 14.05 -26.08 -0.58
N LYS A 163 12.97 -25.62 0.07
CA LYS A 163 11.70 -26.34 0.13
C LYS A 163 10.68 -25.76 -0.84
N CYS A 164 9.56 -26.46 -0.96
CA CYS A 164 8.34 -25.99 -1.58
C CYS A 164 7.28 -25.91 -0.47
N THR A 165 6.50 -24.83 -0.48
CA THR A 165 5.31 -24.69 0.36
C THR A 165 4.07 -24.80 -0.52
N GLU A 166 3.05 -25.46 0.01
CA GLU A 166 1.71 -25.54 -0.57
C GLU A 166 0.72 -24.76 0.29
N GLU A 167 1.22 -23.92 1.20
CA GLU A 167 0.44 -23.32 2.28
C GLU A 167 0.38 -21.78 2.22
N PHE A 168 0.95 -21.16 1.18
CA PHE A 168 1.03 -19.69 1.10
C PHE A 168 -0.31 -19.08 0.68
N LYS A 169 -0.89 -18.20 1.53
CA LYS A 169 -2.20 -17.58 1.31
C LYS A 169 -2.23 -16.11 1.76
N GLY A 170 -3.40 -15.47 1.65
CA GLY A 170 -3.60 -14.06 1.99
C GLY A 170 -3.43 -13.13 0.79
N THR A 171 -3.80 -11.86 0.94
CA THR A 171 -3.55 -10.83 -0.09
C THR A 171 -2.06 -10.67 -0.43
N SER A 172 -1.19 -11.06 0.51
CA SER A 172 0.25 -11.19 0.31
C SER A 172 0.65 -12.18 -0.79
N SER A 173 -0.19 -13.16 -1.12
CA SER A 173 0.04 -14.08 -2.25
C SER A 173 -0.47 -13.53 -3.59
N ALA A 174 -1.44 -12.62 -3.56
CA ALA A 174 -2.02 -11.99 -4.74
C ALA A 174 -1.09 -10.93 -5.38
N ALA A 175 -0.42 -10.11 -4.56
CA ALA A 175 0.46 -9.05 -5.07
C ALA A 175 1.67 -9.57 -5.89
N PRO A 176 2.35 -10.68 -5.53
CA PRO A 176 3.36 -11.29 -6.39
C PRO A 176 2.83 -11.79 -7.73
N ILE A 177 1.60 -12.33 -7.79
CA ILE A 177 0.97 -12.74 -9.05
C ILE A 177 0.77 -11.52 -9.95
N ALA A 178 0.25 -10.42 -9.39
CA ALA A 178 0.09 -9.16 -10.11
C ALA A 178 1.42 -8.65 -10.68
N ALA A 179 2.49 -8.72 -9.89
CA ALA A 179 3.82 -8.31 -10.32
C ALA A 179 4.34 -9.13 -11.50
N GLY A 180 4.11 -10.45 -11.51
CA GLY A 180 4.40 -11.31 -12.67
C GLY A 180 3.63 -10.87 -13.92
N ILE A 181 2.34 -10.56 -13.79
CA ILE A 181 1.53 -10.01 -14.88
C ILE A 181 2.10 -8.67 -15.39
N PHE A 182 2.55 -7.80 -14.48
CA PHE A 182 3.15 -6.52 -14.84
C PHE A 182 4.50 -6.69 -15.56
N SER A 183 5.31 -7.68 -15.18
CA SER A 183 6.53 -8.04 -15.89
C SER A 183 6.26 -8.46 -17.33
N LEU A 184 5.27 -9.34 -17.57
CA LEU A 184 4.85 -9.73 -18.93
C LEU A 184 4.33 -8.52 -19.73
N THR A 185 3.57 -7.66 -19.08
CA THR A 185 3.01 -6.45 -19.70
C THR A 185 4.12 -5.46 -20.09
N LEU A 186 5.14 -5.27 -19.24
CA LEU A 186 6.32 -4.45 -19.53
C LEU A 186 7.29 -5.09 -20.52
N GLU A 187 7.29 -6.42 -20.63
CA GLU A 187 7.98 -7.12 -21.71
C GLU A 187 7.37 -6.75 -23.06
N ALA A 188 6.05 -6.83 -23.17
CA ALA A 188 5.32 -6.49 -24.38
C ALA A 188 5.43 -4.99 -24.73
N ASN A 189 5.41 -4.10 -23.74
CA ASN A 189 5.64 -2.67 -23.95
C ASN A 189 6.50 -2.06 -22.83
N PRO A 190 7.82 -1.90 -23.05
CA PRO A 190 8.72 -1.33 -22.03
C PRO A 190 8.54 0.18 -21.85
N ASN A 191 7.73 0.86 -22.66
CA ASN A 191 7.54 2.32 -22.62
C ASN A 191 6.39 2.77 -21.71
N LEU A 192 5.61 1.83 -21.16
CA LEU A 192 4.56 2.15 -20.20
C LEU A 192 5.14 2.86 -18.97
N THR A 193 4.51 3.97 -18.62
CA THR A 193 4.72 4.65 -17.35
C THR A 193 3.99 3.95 -16.21
N TRP A 194 4.29 4.34 -14.97
CA TRP A 194 3.57 3.85 -13.78
C TRP A 194 2.05 4.09 -13.88
N ARG A 195 1.62 5.21 -14.49
CA ARG A 195 0.21 5.52 -14.75
C ARG A 195 -0.38 4.69 -15.87
N ASP A 196 0.36 4.49 -16.96
CA ASP A 196 -0.09 3.64 -18.06
C ASP A 196 -0.42 2.24 -17.59
N MET A 197 0.39 1.67 -16.68
CA MET A 197 0.10 0.37 -16.08
C MET A 197 -1.26 0.35 -15.38
N GLN A 198 -1.57 1.38 -14.58
CA GLN A 198 -2.87 1.49 -13.90
C GLN A 198 -4.03 1.62 -14.90
N HIS A 199 -3.89 2.45 -15.94
CA HIS A 199 -4.91 2.58 -16.99
C HIS A 199 -5.15 1.25 -17.73
N VAL A 200 -4.08 0.51 -18.05
CA VAL A 200 -4.19 -0.80 -18.70
C VAL A 200 -4.96 -1.79 -17.82
N ILE A 201 -4.69 -1.80 -16.51
CA ILE A 201 -5.45 -2.63 -15.55
C ILE A 201 -6.94 -2.25 -15.62
N VAL A 202 -7.26 -0.97 -15.48
CA VAL A 202 -8.64 -0.46 -15.51
C VAL A 202 -9.37 -0.78 -16.81
N GLU A 203 -8.68 -0.80 -17.96
CA GLU A 203 -9.28 -1.12 -19.26
C GLU A 203 -9.47 -2.62 -19.51
N THR A 204 -8.67 -3.48 -18.86
CA THR A 204 -8.61 -4.91 -19.19
C THR A 204 -9.13 -5.84 -18.10
N ALA A 205 -9.25 -5.33 -16.86
CA ALA A 205 -9.81 -6.08 -15.74
C ALA A 205 -11.19 -6.64 -16.09
N GLN A 206 -11.46 -7.85 -15.59
CA GLN A 206 -12.70 -8.58 -15.82
C GLN A 206 -13.51 -8.58 -14.54
N MET A 207 -14.79 -8.20 -14.62
CA MET A 207 -15.71 -8.42 -13.51
C MET A 207 -15.66 -9.89 -13.10
N THR A 208 -15.63 -10.11 -11.79
CA THR A 208 -15.53 -11.42 -11.16
C THR A 208 -16.65 -11.58 -10.15
N SER A 209 -16.76 -12.79 -9.63
CA SER A 209 -17.79 -13.28 -8.73
C SER A 209 -19.19 -13.30 -9.36
N PRO A 210 -19.80 -14.50 -9.50
CA PRO A 210 -21.18 -14.61 -9.94
C PRO A 210 -22.21 -14.32 -8.82
N VAL A 211 -21.76 -14.16 -7.57
CA VAL A 211 -22.64 -14.17 -6.38
C VAL A 211 -22.33 -13.08 -5.35
N ASP A 212 -21.23 -12.35 -5.50
CA ASP A 212 -20.95 -11.18 -4.67
C ASP A 212 -21.67 -9.95 -5.26
N GLU A 213 -22.39 -9.25 -4.38
CA GLU A 213 -23.06 -8.00 -4.71
C GLU A 213 -22.10 -6.80 -4.67
N GLY A 214 -22.61 -5.61 -4.98
CA GLY A 214 -21.86 -4.35 -4.84
C GLY A 214 -21.14 -3.88 -6.11
N TRP A 215 -21.26 -4.59 -7.23
CA TRP A 215 -20.81 -4.07 -8.53
C TRP A 215 -21.63 -2.84 -8.92
N MET A 216 -20.94 -1.73 -9.14
CA MET A 216 -21.50 -0.45 -9.56
C MET A 216 -20.87 -0.03 -10.89
N LYS A 217 -21.56 0.85 -11.62
CA LYS A 217 -21.05 1.47 -12.84
C LYS A 217 -20.87 2.96 -12.62
N ASN A 218 -19.67 3.47 -12.87
CA ASN A 218 -19.34 4.88 -12.68
C ASN A 218 -19.83 5.75 -13.85
N GLY A 219 -19.66 7.07 -13.74
CA GLY A 219 -20.09 8.05 -14.74
C GLY A 219 -19.38 7.95 -16.09
N ALA A 220 -18.21 7.28 -16.13
CA ALA A 220 -17.47 6.98 -17.35
C ALA A 220 -17.80 5.58 -17.92
N GLY A 221 -18.77 4.89 -17.32
CA GLY A 221 -19.23 3.58 -17.73
C GLY A 221 -18.35 2.40 -17.34
N LYS A 222 -17.41 2.59 -16.41
CA LYS A 222 -16.55 1.51 -15.89
C LYS A 222 -17.21 0.84 -14.69
N HIS A 223 -17.12 -0.49 -14.63
CA HIS A 223 -17.61 -1.24 -13.48
C HIS A 223 -16.55 -1.29 -12.38
N PHE A 224 -16.97 -1.15 -11.13
CA PHE A 224 -16.11 -1.23 -9.96
C PHE A 224 -16.85 -1.85 -8.78
N ASN A 225 -16.08 -2.34 -7.80
CA ASN A 225 -16.57 -2.90 -6.54
C ASN A 225 -15.49 -2.71 -5.47
N HIS A 226 -15.85 -2.34 -4.24
CA HIS A 226 -14.90 -2.18 -3.13
C HIS A 226 -14.13 -3.45 -2.75
N LYS A 227 -14.66 -4.65 -3.03
CA LYS A 227 -13.97 -5.94 -2.86
C LYS A 227 -12.98 -6.22 -3.99
N PHE A 228 -13.31 -5.80 -5.21
CA PHE A 228 -12.65 -6.29 -6.42
C PHE A 228 -11.91 -5.22 -7.23
N GLY A 229 -11.99 -3.94 -6.83
CA GLY A 229 -11.61 -2.81 -7.67
C GLY A 229 -12.36 -2.84 -9.00
N PHE A 230 -11.63 -2.71 -10.11
CA PHE A 230 -12.18 -2.89 -11.46
C PHE A 230 -12.34 -4.36 -11.88
N GLY A 231 -11.88 -5.30 -11.06
CA GLY A 231 -12.05 -6.73 -11.26
C GLY A 231 -10.75 -7.53 -11.31
N ARG A 232 -10.87 -8.78 -11.75
CA ARG A 232 -9.77 -9.72 -11.90
C ARG A 232 -8.87 -9.32 -13.05
N MET A 233 -7.55 -9.27 -12.79
CA MET A 233 -6.57 -9.05 -13.86
C MET A 233 -6.51 -10.21 -14.85
N ASP A 234 -6.30 -9.88 -16.12
CA ASP A 234 -6.18 -10.83 -17.22
C ASP A 234 -4.87 -10.56 -17.97
N ALA A 235 -3.88 -11.42 -17.74
CA ALA A 235 -2.53 -11.24 -18.29
C ALA A 235 -2.52 -11.18 -19.83
N ALA A 236 -3.33 -12.01 -20.49
CA ALA A 236 -3.41 -12.04 -21.94
C ALA A 236 -4.02 -10.76 -22.49
N LYS A 237 -5.10 -10.26 -21.88
CA LYS A 237 -5.72 -8.99 -22.28
C LYS A 237 -4.80 -7.81 -22.02
N MET A 238 -4.08 -7.78 -20.89
CA MET A 238 -3.10 -6.74 -20.60
C MET A 238 -1.98 -6.72 -21.64
N VAL A 239 -1.37 -7.88 -21.92
CA VAL A 239 -0.29 -8.02 -22.92
C VAL A 239 -0.76 -7.64 -24.33
N GLU A 240 -1.95 -8.05 -24.75
CA GLU A 240 -2.50 -7.63 -26.04
C GLU A 240 -2.78 -6.13 -26.09
N ARG A 241 -3.38 -5.58 -25.02
CA ARG A 241 -3.76 -4.16 -24.98
C ARG A 241 -2.55 -3.24 -25.12
N VAL A 242 -1.40 -3.63 -24.57
CA VAL A 242 -0.21 -2.77 -24.55
C VAL A 242 0.58 -2.72 -25.84
N LYS A 243 0.34 -3.66 -26.77
CA LYS A 243 0.96 -3.65 -28.11
C LYS A 243 0.53 -2.45 -28.95
N THR A 244 -0.69 -1.94 -28.72
CA THR A 244 -1.27 -0.78 -29.40
C THR A 244 -1.54 0.38 -28.43
N TRP A 245 -0.91 0.35 -27.25
CA TRP A 245 -1.10 1.39 -26.24
C TRP A 245 -0.34 2.66 -26.60
N THR A 246 -1.06 3.77 -26.58
CA THR A 246 -0.50 5.12 -26.61
C THR A 246 -0.45 5.62 -25.18
N ASN A 247 0.74 6.03 -24.72
CA ASN A 247 0.91 6.52 -23.37
C ASN A 247 -0.03 7.69 -23.07
N VAL A 248 -0.58 7.71 -21.86
CA VAL A 248 -1.45 8.79 -21.40
C VAL A 248 -0.69 10.11 -21.28
N GLY A 249 -1.40 11.22 -21.44
CA GLY A 249 -0.83 12.56 -21.30
C GLY A 249 -0.22 12.82 -19.90
N PRO A 250 0.53 13.92 -19.73
CA PRO A 250 1.17 14.26 -18.46
C PRO A 250 0.18 14.29 -17.29
N HIS A 251 0.60 13.77 -16.14
CA HIS A 251 -0.19 13.77 -14.92
C HIS A 251 -0.48 15.21 -14.47
N LYS A 252 -1.75 15.49 -14.15
CA LYS A 252 -2.23 16.79 -13.67
C LYS A 252 -2.81 16.64 -12.26
N THR A 253 -2.60 17.65 -11.44
CA THR A 253 -3.13 17.70 -10.07
C THR A 253 -3.87 19.01 -9.87
N CYS A 254 -5.19 18.92 -9.78
CA CYS A 254 -6.04 20.04 -9.46
C CYS A 254 -6.39 20.00 -7.97
N VAL A 255 -5.87 20.96 -7.21
CA VAL A 255 -6.17 21.10 -5.78
C VAL A 255 -7.41 21.98 -5.66
N GLY A 256 -8.50 21.40 -5.15
CA GLY A 256 -9.75 22.10 -4.93
C GLY A 256 -9.72 22.98 -3.68
N GLN A 257 -10.88 23.56 -3.35
CA GLN A 257 -11.04 24.37 -2.15
C GLN A 257 -10.78 23.54 -0.88
N VAL A 258 -10.01 24.12 0.03
CA VAL A 258 -9.81 23.61 1.40
C VAL A 258 -10.68 24.44 2.34
N PHE A 259 -11.37 23.75 3.25
CA PHE A 259 -12.20 24.37 4.27
C PHE A 259 -11.56 24.11 5.64
N ASP A 260 -11.25 25.19 6.37
CA ASP A 260 -10.64 25.16 7.71
C ASP A 260 -11.62 25.59 8.81
N LYS A 261 -12.93 25.44 8.55
CA LYS A 261 -13.98 25.83 9.49
C LYS A 261 -14.52 24.59 10.22
N GLN A 262 -14.51 24.67 11.55
CA GLN A 262 -15.11 23.65 12.39
C GLN A 262 -16.58 23.40 12.07
N ARG A 263 -16.96 22.13 11.99
CA ARG A 263 -18.35 21.69 11.82
C ARG A 263 -18.63 20.49 12.70
N ASP A 264 -19.70 20.59 13.46
CA ASP A 264 -20.15 19.54 14.37
C ASP A 264 -20.65 18.31 13.60
N VAL A 265 -20.22 17.13 14.04
CA VAL A 265 -20.78 15.85 13.63
C VAL A 265 -21.97 15.55 14.54
N PRO A 266 -23.18 15.40 14.00
CA PRO A 266 -24.35 15.08 14.81
C PRO A 266 -24.21 13.68 15.43
N SER A 267 -24.59 13.54 16.69
CA SER A 267 -24.62 12.22 17.35
C SER A 267 -25.69 11.34 16.71
N ALA A 268 -25.33 10.12 16.31
CA ALA A 268 -26.25 9.18 15.66
C ALA A 268 -27.01 9.82 14.47
N GLY A 269 -26.27 10.50 13.59
CA GLY A 269 -26.84 11.22 12.45
C GLY A 269 -25.86 11.41 11.31
N SER A 270 -26.27 12.19 10.31
CA SER A 270 -25.43 12.51 9.15
C SER A 270 -25.28 14.01 8.92
N MET A 271 -24.14 14.41 8.35
CA MET A 271 -23.88 15.74 7.84
C MET A 271 -23.32 15.67 6.41
N GLU A 272 -23.41 16.77 5.66
CA GLU A 272 -22.90 16.86 4.28
C GLU A 272 -22.00 18.10 4.09
N PHE A 273 -20.90 17.90 3.36
CA PHE A 273 -20.07 18.97 2.79
C PHE A 273 -20.14 18.91 1.27
N GLN A 274 -19.96 20.07 0.63
CA GLN A 274 -19.99 20.17 -0.83
C GLN A 274 -18.77 20.94 -1.34
N PHE A 275 -18.24 20.51 -2.49
CA PHE A 275 -17.19 21.21 -3.21
C PHE A 275 -17.68 21.51 -4.62
N SER A 276 -17.57 22.77 -5.04
CA SER A 276 -17.73 23.12 -6.45
C SER A 276 -16.35 23.06 -7.12
N SER A 277 -16.19 22.20 -8.12
CA SER A 277 -14.95 22.06 -8.87
C SER A 277 -15.15 22.48 -10.32
N ASP A 278 -14.33 23.40 -10.82
CA ASP A 278 -14.17 23.69 -12.24
C ASP A 278 -13.06 22.84 -12.89
N ALA A 279 -12.46 21.94 -12.10
CA ALA A 279 -11.33 21.11 -12.46
C ALA A 279 -10.10 21.88 -12.98
N CYS A 280 -9.86 23.08 -12.44
CA CYS A 280 -8.74 23.94 -12.79
C CYS A 280 -8.72 24.31 -14.29
N ILE A 281 -9.91 24.50 -14.87
CA ILE A 281 -10.09 24.80 -16.29
C ILE A 281 -9.27 26.01 -16.73
N GLY A 282 -8.61 25.91 -17.89
CA GLY A 282 -7.80 26.98 -18.46
C GLY A 282 -6.39 27.12 -17.86
N GLY A 283 -6.09 26.41 -16.76
CA GLY A 283 -4.75 26.36 -16.17
C GLY A 283 -3.91 25.16 -16.61
N ASP A 284 -2.63 25.16 -16.21
CA ASP A 284 -1.71 24.05 -16.47
C ASP A 284 -2.10 22.76 -15.75
N ASN A 285 -2.86 22.88 -14.67
CA ASN A 285 -3.33 21.78 -13.82
C ASN A 285 -4.74 21.29 -14.16
N GLN A 286 -5.28 21.69 -15.32
CA GLN A 286 -6.60 21.25 -15.77
C GLN A 286 -6.69 19.71 -15.82
N VAL A 287 -7.77 19.15 -15.24
CA VAL A 287 -8.09 17.72 -15.31
C VAL A 287 -9.41 17.54 -16.07
N ASP A 288 -9.38 16.82 -17.17
CA ASP A 288 -10.57 16.49 -17.97
C ASP A 288 -11.06 15.06 -17.70
N LYS A 289 -10.13 14.13 -17.43
CA LYS A 289 -10.43 12.74 -17.06
C LYS A 289 -9.73 12.36 -15.78
N LEU A 290 -10.51 11.90 -14.81
CA LEU A 290 -10.02 11.46 -13.50
C LEU A 290 -9.21 10.16 -13.57
N GLU A 291 -8.22 10.07 -12.68
CA GLU A 291 -7.48 8.85 -12.34
C GLU A 291 -7.71 8.54 -10.86
N HIS A 292 -7.19 9.40 -9.97
CA HIS A 292 -7.35 9.28 -8.52
C HIS A 292 -8.09 10.50 -7.97
N VAL A 293 -8.89 10.30 -6.93
CA VAL A 293 -9.48 11.38 -6.14
C VAL A 293 -9.09 11.19 -4.69
N VAL A 294 -8.56 12.25 -4.07
CA VAL A 294 -8.08 12.23 -2.69
C VAL A 294 -8.91 13.21 -1.87
N LEU A 295 -9.58 12.70 -0.84
CA LEU A 295 -10.23 13.51 0.19
C LEU A 295 -9.30 13.57 1.40
N THR A 296 -8.79 14.77 1.67
CA THR A 296 -7.98 15.04 2.87
C THR A 296 -8.90 15.53 3.98
N VAL A 297 -8.85 14.94 5.17
CA VAL A 297 -9.65 15.34 6.33
C VAL A 297 -8.83 15.42 7.62
N SER A 298 -9.22 16.35 8.48
CA SER A 298 -8.87 16.36 9.91
C SER A 298 -10.16 16.44 10.71
N PHE A 299 -10.34 15.55 11.69
CA PHE A 299 -11.49 15.55 12.59
C PHE A 299 -11.12 14.98 13.97
N ILE A 300 -11.92 15.33 14.97
CA ILE A 300 -11.95 14.69 16.29
C ILE A 300 -13.30 14.02 16.49
N HIS A 301 -13.32 12.84 17.12
CA HIS A 301 -14.56 12.10 17.35
C HIS A 301 -14.46 11.30 18.65
N ARG A 302 -15.59 11.14 19.36
CA ARG A 302 -15.64 10.37 20.62
C ARG A 302 -15.31 8.88 20.45
N ARG A 303 -15.47 8.36 19.23
CA ARG A 303 -15.21 6.97 18.83
C ARG A 303 -15.01 6.90 17.32
N ARG A 304 -13.77 6.86 16.85
CA ARG A 304 -13.43 7.01 15.42
C ARG A 304 -14.10 5.95 14.53
N GLY A 305 -14.23 4.71 15.01
CA GLY A 305 -14.85 3.59 14.28
C GLY A 305 -16.35 3.68 14.02
N ASP A 306 -17.04 4.66 14.60
CA ASP A 306 -18.47 4.89 14.32
C ASP A 306 -18.71 5.73 13.05
N LEU A 307 -17.66 6.37 12.52
CA LEU A 307 -17.78 7.21 11.35
C LEU A 307 -17.72 6.41 10.06
N SER A 308 -18.58 6.79 9.11
CA SER A 308 -18.45 6.41 7.70
C SER A 308 -18.42 7.65 6.80
N LEU A 309 -17.66 7.58 5.71
CA LEU A 309 -17.47 8.67 4.76
C LEU A 309 -17.88 8.22 3.36
N LEU A 310 -18.85 8.91 2.75
CA LEU A 310 -19.24 8.71 1.35
C LEU A 310 -18.88 9.93 0.51
N LEU A 311 -18.11 9.71 -0.55
CA LEU A 311 -17.84 10.71 -1.57
C LEU A 311 -18.72 10.46 -2.80
N ILE A 312 -19.34 11.52 -3.32
CA ILE A 312 -20.22 11.48 -4.49
C ILE A 312 -19.68 12.41 -5.56
N SER A 313 -19.45 11.88 -6.76
CA SER A 313 -18.96 12.66 -7.91
C SER A 313 -20.08 13.49 -8.56
N PRO A 314 -19.73 14.50 -9.40
CA PRO A 314 -20.71 15.26 -10.18
C PRO A 314 -21.58 14.39 -11.08
N SER A 315 -21.06 13.23 -11.53
CA SER A 315 -21.81 12.25 -12.32
C SER A 315 -22.79 11.41 -11.49
N GLY A 316 -22.78 11.55 -10.16
CA GLY A 316 -23.63 10.80 -9.23
C GLY A 316 -23.02 9.47 -8.76
N THR A 317 -21.80 9.14 -9.16
CA THR A 317 -21.09 7.94 -8.67
C THR A 317 -20.82 8.07 -7.19
N LYS A 318 -21.05 6.99 -6.44
CA LYS A 318 -20.86 6.93 -4.99
C LYS A 318 -19.65 6.06 -4.66
N SER A 319 -18.75 6.55 -3.81
CA SER A 319 -17.59 5.82 -3.31
C SER A 319 -17.49 5.99 -1.80
N GLU A 320 -17.73 4.90 -1.06
CA GLU A 320 -17.47 4.86 0.37
C GLU A 320 -15.95 4.86 0.59
N LEU A 321 -15.45 5.87 1.28
CA LEU A 321 -14.03 6.11 1.55
C LEU A 321 -13.58 5.57 2.90
N LEU A 322 -14.52 5.43 3.83
CA LEU A 322 -14.32 4.83 5.13
C LEU A 322 -15.62 4.17 5.55
N SER A 323 -15.56 2.88 5.84
CA SER A 323 -16.62 2.11 6.48
C SER A 323 -16.53 2.18 7.99
N THR A 324 -17.61 1.84 8.69
CA THR A 324 -17.59 1.76 10.16
C THR A 324 -16.74 0.57 10.60
N ARG A 325 -15.85 0.76 11.58
CA ARG A 325 -14.94 -0.28 12.06
C ARG A 325 -15.26 -0.61 13.51
N ARG A 326 -15.78 -1.82 13.77
CA ARG A 326 -16.34 -2.17 15.08
C ARG A 326 -15.32 -2.13 16.20
N TYR A 327 -14.06 -2.30 15.88
CA TYR A 327 -12.96 -2.42 16.83
C TYR A 327 -12.23 -1.10 17.10
N ASP A 328 -12.42 -0.06 16.27
CA ASP A 328 -11.77 1.24 16.44
C ASP A 328 -12.49 2.12 17.47
N ASP A 329 -12.10 1.97 18.74
CA ASP A 329 -12.58 2.77 19.87
C ASP A 329 -11.75 4.04 20.13
N SER A 330 -10.83 4.39 19.22
CA SER A 330 -9.95 5.54 19.39
C SER A 330 -10.72 6.87 19.47
N LYS A 331 -10.23 7.76 20.34
CA LYS A 331 -10.72 9.13 20.54
C LYS A 331 -9.81 10.19 19.91
N GLU A 332 -8.72 9.76 19.29
CA GLU A 332 -7.64 10.63 18.84
C GLU A 332 -7.92 11.31 17.50
N GLY A 333 -9.04 10.95 16.84
CA GLY A 333 -9.42 11.51 15.55
C GLY A 333 -8.44 11.17 14.42
N LEU A 334 -8.40 12.03 13.41
CA LEU A 334 -7.45 11.99 12.29
C LEU A 334 -6.96 13.41 11.99
N ASP A 335 -5.71 13.53 11.56
CA ASP A 335 -5.14 14.79 11.07
C ASP A 335 -4.45 14.62 9.72
N ASP A 336 -4.85 15.46 8.77
CA ASP A 336 -4.40 15.48 7.38
C ASP A 336 -4.39 14.07 6.77
N TRP A 337 -5.41 13.26 7.09
CA TRP A 337 -5.54 11.91 6.56
C TRP A 337 -6.09 11.96 5.15
N LYS A 338 -5.50 11.17 4.27
CA LYS A 338 -5.81 11.15 2.84
C LYS A 338 -6.53 9.86 2.50
N PHE A 339 -7.85 9.94 2.42
CA PHE A 339 -8.66 8.91 1.81
C PHE A 339 -8.55 8.99 0.30
N MET A 340 -8.42 7.85 -0.39
CA MET A 340 -8.25 7.80 -1.84
C MET A 340 -9.31 6.89 -2.47
N THR A 341 -9.77 7.26 -3.67
CA THR A 341 -10.61 6.40 -4.48
C THR A 341 -10.22 6.41 -5.94
N VAL A 342 -10.28 5.23 -6.56
CA VAL A 342 -10.15 5.01 -8.00
C VAL A 342 -11.51 4.84 -8.69
N HIS A 343 -12.63 4.82 -7.96
CA HIS A 343 -13.95 4.51 -8.51
C HIS A 343 -14.46 5.51 -9.54
N PHE A 344 -13.93 6.74 -9.53
CA PHE A 344 -14.28 7.79 -10.48
C PHE A 344 -13.40 7.80 -11.73
N TRP A 345 -12.56 6.78 -11.95
CA TRP A 345 -11.63 6.73 -13.08
C TRP A 345 -12.33 6.98 -14.42
N GLY A 346 -11.80 7.93 -15.18
CA GLY A 346 -12.30 8.36 -16.48
C GLY A 346 -13.46 9.36 -16.44
N GLU A 347 -14.03 9.68 -15.27
CA GLU A 347 -15.10 10.67 -15.18
C GLU A 347 -14.62 12.10 -15.41
N ASN A 348 -15.55 12.96 -15.83
CA ASN A 348 -15.35 14.40 -15.85
C ASN A 348 -15.50 14.96 -14.42
N PRO A 349 -14.47 15.60 -13.86
CA PRO A 349 -14.51 16.09 -12.48
C PRO A 349 -15.28 17.39 -12.26
N LYS A 350 -15.77 18.05 -13.32
CA LYS A 350 -16.43 19.37 -13.23
C LYS A 350 -17.82 19.25 -12.62
N GLY A 351 -18.11 20.11 -11.66
CA GLY A 351 -19.42 20.23 -11.03
C GLY A 351 -19.37 20.05 -9.51
N LEU A 352 -20.49 19.64 -8.95
CA LEU A 352 -20.71 19.56 -7.52
C LEU A 352 -20.30 18.18 -6.98
N TRP A 353 -19.30 18.17 -6.12
CA TRP A 353 -18.91 17.01 -5.31
C TRP A 353 -19.59 17.08 -3.95
N LYS A 354 -19.98 15.94 -3.40
CA LYS A 354 -20.59 15.86 -2.06
C LYS A 354 -19.85 14.85 -1.20
N VAL A 355 -19.57 15.21 0.04
CA VAL A 355 -19.09 14.28 1.06
C VAL A 355 -20.16 14.19 2.13
N LYS A 356 -20.70 13.01 2.34
CA LYS A 356 -21.64 12.77 3.43
C LYS A 356 -20.93 11.96 4.51
N VAL A 357 -20.98 12.46 5.74
CA VAL A 357 -20.39 11.85 6.94
C VAL A 357 -21.52 11.35 7.81
N THR A 358 -21.42 10.13 8.33
CA THR A 358 -22.44 9.56 9.22
C THR A 358 -21.79 9.00 10.47
N ASP A 359 -22.29 9.40 11.64
CA ASP A 359 -22.00 8.78 12.94
C ASP A 359 -23.02 7.66 13.19
N SER A 360 -22.54 6.43 13.28
CA SER A 360 -23.36 5.21 13.43
C SER A 360 -22.95 4.44 14.69
N PRO A 361 -23.21 4.96 15.90
CA PRO A 361 -22.89 4.26 17.14
C PRO A 361 -23.65 2.94 17.25
N LEU A 362 -23.11 2.00 18.02
CA LEU A 362 -23.78 0.76 18.37
C LEU A 362 -24.80 1.03 19.49
N ASP A 363 -25.97 0.38 19.41
CA ASP A 363 -26.95 0.32 20.49
C ASP A 363 -26.56 -0.76 21.53
N ASP A 364 -27.38 -0.90 22.58
CA ASP A 364 -27.17 -1.87 23.66
C ASP A 364 -27.19 -3.33 23.18
N ASN A 365 -27.77 -3.59 22.00
CA ASN A 365 -27.82 -4.92 21.37
C ASN A 365 -26.67 -5.14 20.37
N GLY A 366 -25.73 -4.19 20.24
CA GLY A 366 -24.65 -4.25 19.28
C GLY A 366 -25.07 -3.98 17.83
N GLN A 367 -26.25 -3.37 17.61
CA GLN A 367 -26.73 -2.99 16.29
C GLN A 367 -26.41 -1.52 16.00
N ARG A 368 -26.12 -1.18 14.74
CA ARG A 368 -25.83 0.21 14.35
C ARG A 368 -27.12 1.04 14.42
N MET A 369 -27.12 2.10 15.23
CA MET A 369 -28.27 2.99 15.43
C MET A 369 -28.68 3.76 14.17
N VAL A 370 -27.73 3.97 13.27
CA VAL A 370 -27.96 4.55 11.94
C VAL A 370 -27.43 3.56 10.92
N SER A 371 -28.26 3.17 9.95
CA SER A 371 -27.76 2.43 8.80
C SER A 371 -26.81 3.34 8.02
N GLY A 372 -25.56 2.91 7.87
CA GLY A 372 -24.60 3.53 6.97
C GLY A 372 -25.09 3.52 5.51
N TYR A 373 -24.25 3.91 4.56
CA TYR A 373 -24.68 4.13 3.17
C TYR A 373 -25.17 2.88 2.43
N GLY A 374 -25.07 1.69 3.04
CA GLY A 374 -25.55 0.45 2.44
C GLY A 374 -24.87 0.11 1.11
N THR A 375 -23.78 0.79 0.76
CA THR A 375 -22.94 0.49 -0.41
C THR A 375 -22.06 -0.73 -0.15
N LEU A 376 -21.67 -0.94 1.10
CA LEU A 376 -21.11 -2.17 1.61
C LEU A 376 -22.25 -2.88 2.33
N HIS A 377 -22.98 -3.73 1.61
CA HIS A 377 -23.88 -4.67 2.27
C HIS A 377 -23.10 -5.43 3.33
N ALA A 378 -23.76 -5.78 4.44
CA ALA A 378 -23.28 -6.79 5.38
C ALA A 378 -22.65 -7.90 4.56
N ASP A 379 -21.34 -8.10 4.70
CA ASP A 379 -20.62 -9.02 3.85
C ASP A 379 -21.25 -10.41 4.03
N THR A 380 -22.11 -10.81 3.07
CA THR A 380 -22.83 -12.08 3.09
C THR A 380 -21.89 -13.27 2.87
N SER A 381 -20.58 -13.01 2.77
CA SER A 381 -19.55 -14.03 2.87
C SER A 381 -19.30 -14.46 4.31
N LYS A 382 -19.53 -13.60 5.32
CA LYS A 382 -19.32 -13.90 6.74
C LYS A 382 -20.45 -14.82 7.26
N GLN A 383 -20.18 -16.11 7.45
CA GLN A 383 -21.07 -16.99 8.21
C GLN A 383 -20.86 -16.76 9.71
N GLU A 384 -21.92 -16.45 10.46
CA GLU A 384 -21.86 -16.06 11.90
C GLU A 384 -21.10 -17.05 12.80
N HIS A 385 -21.04 -18.34 12.44
CA HIS A 385 -20.41 -19.37 13.27
C HIS A 385 -18.90 -19.60 13.02
N ASP A 386 -18.31 -19.01 11.97
CA ASP A 386 -16.88 -19.18 11.66
C ASP A 386 -16.03 -17.94 12.01
N VAL A 387 -16.68 -16.83 12.37
CA VAL A 387 -16.04 -15.51 12.49
C VAL A 387 -15.21 -15.39 13.78
N GLU A 388 -15.71 -15.85 14.94
CA GLU A 388 -14.96 -15.73 16.21
C GLU A 388 -13.69 -16.62 16.25
N ASP A 389 -13.76 -17.86 15.73
CA ASP A 389 -12.64 -18.80 15.74
C ASP A 389 -11.53 -18.44 14.73
N LEU A 390 -11.90 -17.86 13.57
CA LEU A 390 -10.95 -17.40 12.55
C LEU A 390 -10.37 -16.01 12.85
N GLU A 391 -11.14 -15.10 13.49
CA GLU A 391 -10.65 -13.78 13.93
C GLU A 391 -9.46 -13.92 14.89
N GLN A 392 -9.55 -14.83 15.87
CA GLN A 392 -8.48 -15.09 16.82
C GLN A 392 -7.27 -15.78 16.17
N GLN A 393 -7.51 -16.68 15.19
CA GLN A 393 -6.43 -17.36 14.44
C GLN A 393 -5.64 -16.41 13.52
N VAL A 394 -6.27 -15.47 12.81
CA VAL A 394 -5.54 -14.59 11.86
C VAL A 394 -4.55 -13.67 12.58
N ILE A 395 -4.95 -13.09 13.72
CA ILE A 395 -4.11 -12.21 14.54
C ILE A 395 -2.94 -12.99 15.16
N ASP A 396 -3.22 -14.23 15.58
CA ASP A 396 -2.27 -15.09 16.25
C ASP A 396 -1.33 -15.82 15.28
N ASP A 397 -1.76 -16.24 14.10
CA ASP A 397 -1.00 -17.12 13.21
C ASP A 397 0.17 -16.41 12.54
N GLN A 398 0.04 -15.14 12.13
CA GLN A 398 1.18 -14.40 11.56
C GLN A 398 2.28 -14.19 12.60
N THR A 399 1.90 -13.88 13.83
CA THR A 399 2.83 -13.64 14.94
C THR A 399 3.41 -14.96 15.45
N LYS A 400 2.59 -15.99 15.63
CA LYS A 400 2.97 -17.31 16.12
C LYS A 400 3.76 -18.11 15.09
N GLN A 401 3.46 -18.05 13.79
CA GLN A 401 4.28 -18.74 12.77
C GLN A 401 5.69 -18.16 12.73
N GLN A 402 5.82 -16.83 12.77
CA GLN A 402 7.14 -16.18 12.77
C GLN A 402 7.90 -16.44 14.08
N GLN A 403 7.21 -16.39 15.22
CA GLN A 403 7.80 -16.67 16.53
C GLN A 403 8.19 -18.15 16.67
N ASN A 404 7.33 -19.09 16.27
CA ASN A 404 7.61 -20.52 16.29
C ASN A 404 8.77 -20.89 15.36
N LEU A 405 8.91 -20.25 14.19
CA LEU A 405 10.03 -20.49 13.30
C LEU A 405 11.35 -20.01 13.94
N VAL A 406 11.34 -18.83 14.56
CA VAL A 406 12.48 -18.28 15.30
C VAL A 406 12.85 -19.16 16.50
N ASP A 407 11.87 -19.67 17.22
CA ASP A 407 12.07 -20.52 18.40
C ASP A 407 12.52 -21.94 18.01
N GLN A 408 12.04 -22.49 16.90
CA GLN A 408 12.55 -23.73 16.31
C GLN A 408 13.99 -23.61 15.80
N MET A 409 14.40 -22.43 15.33
CA MET A 409 15.77 -22.18 14.92
C MET A 409 16.70 -22.01 16.13
N LYS A 410 16.26 -21.30 17.17
CA LYS A 410 17.00 -21.15 18.44
C LYS A 410 17.13 -22.45 19.23
N THR A 411 16.21 -23.39 19.07
CA THR A 411 16.31 -24.73 19.69
C THR A 411 17.31 -25.65 18.98
N LYS A 412 17.54 -25.46 17.68
CA LYS A 412 18.55 -26.22 16.91
C LYS A 412 19.96 -25.64 17.02
N ASP A 413 20.07 -24.33 17.20
CA ASP A 413 21.33 -23.65 17.52
C ASP A 413 21.05 -22.46 18.48
N PRO A 414 21.33 -22.62 19.79
CA PRO A 414 21.10 -21.58 20.81
C PRO A 414 21.87 -20.28 20.57
N HIS A 415 22.83 -20.30 19.65
CA HIS A 415 23.70 -19.18 19.30
C HIS A 415 23.47 -18.67 17.87
N VAL A 416 22.33 -18.99 17.23
CA VAL A 416 21.90 -18.32 16.00
C VAL A 416 21.76 -16.82 16.26
N ASP A 417 22.85 -16.11 15.95
CA ASP A 417 22.95 -14.67 15.91
C ASP A 417 22.79 -14.28 14.45
N PHE A 418 21.67 -13.63 14.12
CA PHE A 418 21.51 -13.06 12.78
C PHE A 418 22.53 -11.93 12.67
N PRO A 419 23.55 -12.02 11.80
CA PRO A 419 24.59 -11.02 11.77
C PRO A 419 23.97 -9.69 11.38
N TYR A 420 24.05 -8.72 12.29
CA TYR A 420 23.72 -7.34 11.98
C TYR A 420 24.62 -6.84 10.84
N PRO A 421 24.11 -5.96 9.97
CA PRO A 421 24.98 -5.25 9.02
C PRO A 421 26.12 -4.57 9.77
N PRO A 422 27.32 -4.46 9.17
CA PRO A 422 28.43 -3.71 9.77
C PRO A 422 27.99 -2.28 10.13
N GLY A 423 27.82 -1.99 11.42
CA GLY A 423 27.40 -0.66 11.91
C GLY A 423 26.42 -0.65 13.09
N VAL A 424 25.79 -1.77 13.45
CA VAL A 424 24.89 -1.83 14.62
C VAL A 424 25.65 -2.44 15.80
N ARG A 425 25.91 -1.66 16.86
CA ARG A 425 26.52 -2.15 18.10
C ARG A 425 25.45 -2.61 19.09
N ARG A 426 25.76 -3.70 19.77
CA ARG A 426 25.06 -4.17 20.98
C ARG A 426 25.68 -3.39 22.15
N ASP A 427 24.98 -2.39 22.68
CA ASP A 427 25.44 -1.75 23.91
C ASP A 427 25.22 -2.73 25.07
N HIS A 428 26.31 -3.33 25.52
CA HIS A 428 26.35 -4.09 26.76
C HIS A 428 26.33 -3.09 27.92
N LEU A 429 25.17 -2.99 28.57
CA LEU A 429 25.10 -2.62 29.98
C LEU A 429 25.80 -3.71 30.81
N ASN A 430 27.05 -3.46 31.21
CA ASN A 430 27.39 -3.52 32.64
C ASN A 430 28.74 -2.87 32.96
N SER A 431 28.74 -2.29 34.16
CA SER A 431 29.71 -1.42 34.81
C SER A 431 31.18 -1.89 34.83
N SER A 432 32.10 -0.96 34.56
CA SER A 432 33.20 -0.59 35.48
C SER A 432 34.07 0.55 34.91
N SER A 433 33.87 1.75 35.45
CA SER A 433 34.88 2.74 35.87
C SER A 433 36.10 3.12 34.99
N VAL A 434 36.32 4.45 34.94
CA VAL A 434 37.58 5.22 34.98
C VAL A 434 38.03 5.97 33.69
N ASP A 435 37.81 7.29 33.75
CA ASP A 435 38.65 8.45 33.37
C ASP A 435 38.82 9.02 31.95
N ALA A 436 38.58 10.35 31.95
CA ALA A 436 39.38 11.46 31.43
C ALA A 436 39.16 12.01 30.00
N LEU A 437 38.44 13.14 29.99
CA LEU A 437 38.85 14.47 29.47
C LEU A 437 39.39 14.62 28.04
N GLY A 438 38.74 15.49 27.26
CA GLY A 438 39.48 16.47 26.45
C GLY A 438 38.89 16.88 25.09
N ALA A 439 38.42 18.13 25.03
CA ALA A 439 38.45 19.06 23.89
C ALA A 439 37.41 18.95 22.73
N SER A 440 36.52 19.94 22.69
CA SER A 440 36.01 20.61 21.46
C SER A 440 37.14 21.43 20.78
N PRO A 441 36.99 22.12 19.61
CA PRO A 441 35.83 22.31 18.73
C PRO A 441 36.12 22.24 17.20
N GLN A 442 35.11 22.37 16.33
CA GLN A 442 34.97 23.41 15.27
C GLN A 442 34.05 22.99 14.10
N TYR A 443 33.12 23.88 13.78
CA TYR A 443 32.27 23.88 12.59
C TYR A 443 33.05 24.28 11.33
N SER A 444 32.70 23.67 10.19
CA SER A 444 32.90 24.27 8.87
C SER A 444 31.89 23.70 7.86
N SER A 445 31.21 24.63 7.19
CA SER A 445 30.18 24.48 6.16
C SER A 445 30.73 24.15 4.78
N ASN A 446 29.81 23.69 3.91
CA ASN A 446 29.88 23.47 2.45
C ASN A 446 30.32 22.06 2.06
N PHE A 447 29.53 21.36 1.24
CA PHE A 447 30.03 20.88 -0.06
C PHE A 447 28.93 20.59 -1.07
N ASN A 448 29.27 20.95 -2.29
CA ASN A 448 28.49 21.03 -3.51
C ASN A 448 28.52 19.68 -4.26
N TYR A 449 27.46 19.41 -5.02
CA TYR A 449 27.33 18.26 -5.91
C TYR A 449 28.38 18.32 -7.03
N ASN A 450 29.06 17.20 -7.32
CA ASN A 450 29.47 16.79 -8.67
C ASN A 450 29.91 15.31 -8.68
N GLY A 451 29.48 14.61 -9.72
CA GLY A 451 29.39 13.15 -9.76
C GLY A 451 30.68 12.39 -10.06
N VAL A 452 30.58 11.06 -10.04
CA VAL A 452 31.52 10.14 -10.69
C VAL A 452 30.75 8.91 -11.17
N THR A 453 30.71 8.72 -12.49
CA THR A 453 30.53 7.44 -13.16
C THR A 453 31.78 6.57 -12.96
N SER A 454 31.65 5.30 -12.60
CA SER A 454 32.33 4.21 -13.33
C SER A 454 31.97 2.82 -12.80
N SER A 455 32.00 1.90 -13.76
CA SER A 455 31.79 0.46 -13.73
C SER A 455 32.57 -0.30 -12.66
N GLN A 456 31.96 -1.33 -12.08
CA GLN A 456 32.62 -2.61 -11.84
C GLN A 456 31.62 -3.77 -11.82
N SER A 457 32.14 -4.93 -12.21
CA SER A 457 31.48 -6.16 -12.64
C SER A 457 30.65 -6.88 -11.57
N ILE A 458 29.39 -7.18 -11.91
CA ILE A 458 28.49 -8.07 -11.16
C ILE A 458 29.00 -9.51 -11.30
N LYS A 459 29.28 -10.19 -10.18
CA LYS A 459 29.45 -11.66 -10.16
C LYS A 459 28.10 -12.29 -10.47
N ARG A 460 27.99 -12.88 -11.66
CA ARG A 460 26.86 -13.70 -12.11
C ARG A 460 26.91 -15.07 -11.43
N TRP A 461 25.82 -15.46 -10.78
CA TRP A 461 25.56 -16.87 -10.52
C TRP A 461 24.87 -17.45 -11.76
N LYS A 462 25.62 -18.25 -12.53
CA LYS A 462 25.03 -19.20 -13.48
C LYS A 462 24.76 -20.47 -12.71
N VAL A 463 23.54 -20.99 -12.78
CA VAL A 463 23.23 -22.37 -12.39
C VAL A 463 23.89 -23.30 -13.42
N PRO A 464 24.81 -24.21 -13.05
CA PRO A 464 25.37 -25.17 -13.99
C PRO A 464 24.57 -26.48 -13.96
N LEU A 465 24.24 -26.99 -15.15
CA LEU A 465 24.11 -28.44 -15.35
C LEU A 465 25.45 -29.12 -15.02
N ALA A 466 25.35 -30.36 -14.53
CA ALA A 466 26.44 -31.22 -14.09
C ALA A 466 27.61 -31.36 -15.09
N SER A 467 28.86 -31.27 -14.58
CA SER A 467 29.89 -32.34 -14.65
C SER A 467 31.29 -31.83 -14.24
N THR A 468 31.97 -32.67 -13.45
CA THR A 468 33.44 -32.85 -13.27
C THR A 468 34.32 -31.75 -12.63
N LEU A 469 34.72 -32.08 -11.38
CA LEU A 469 36.02 -31.93 -10.71
C LEU A 469 37.17 -31.19 -11.45
N GLU A 470 37.75 -30.16 -10.79
CA GLU A 470 39.17 -30.11 -10.37
C GLU A 470 39.50 -28.86 -9.51
N ASN A 471 40.56 -28.98 -8.70
CA ASN A 471 40.94 -28.18 -7.52
C ASN A 471 41.93 -27.01 -7.85
N PRO A 472 42.28 -26.12 -6.88
CA PRO A 472 42.63 -24.70 -7.10
C PRO A 472 44.13 -24.36 -7.00
N LYS A 473 44.49 -23.10 -7.35
CA LYS A 473 45.67 -22.38 -6.83
C LYS A 473 45.55 -20.83 -6.99
N ASP A 474 45.78 -20.14 -5.86
CA ASP A 474 46.37 -18.80 -5.59
C ASP A 474 46.07 -17.60 -6.53
N SER A 475 45.81 -16.35 -6.09
CA SER A 475 46.44 -15.61 -4.99
C SER A 475 45.68 -14.31 -4.62
N LYS A 476 46.09 -13.75 -3.49
CA LYS A 476 45.65 -12.59 -2.70
C LYS A 476 45.46 -11.26 -3.47
N ARG A 477 44.43 -10.47 -3.11
CA ARG A 477 44.57 -9.01 -2.87
C ARG A 477 43.40 -8.40 -2.08
N ALA A 478 43.75 -7.40 -1.27
CA ALA A 478 43.06 -6.80 -0.13
C ALA A 478 41.70 -6.12 -0.41
N ASP A 479 40.83 -6.20 0.60
CA ASP A 479 39.53 -5.55 0.72
C ASP A 479 39.62 -4.03 0.88
N MET A 480 38.84 -3.29 0.08
CA MET A 480 38.39 -1.93 0.38
C MET A 480 36.87 -1.93 0.51
N ILE A 481 36.37 -2.03 1.75
CA ILE A 481 34.96 -1.81 2.10
C ILE A 481 34.73 -0.30 2.22
N ARG A 482 33.97 0.30 1.29
CA ARG A 482 33.44 1.66 1.47
C ARG A 482 32.16 1.61 2.31
N LYS A 483 32.26 2.09 3.54
CA LYS A 483 31.13 2.37 4.44
C LYS A 483 30.36 3.59 3.93
N VAL A 484 29.04 3.48 3.85
CA VAL A 484 28.14 4.63 3.68
C VAL A 484 28.10 5.37 5.01
N GLN A 485 28.53 6.63 5.03
CA GLN A 485 28.37 7.51 6.20
C GLN A 485 26.91 7.93 6.28
N VAL A 486 26.22 7.43 7.31
CA VAL A 486 24.93 7.93 7.76
C VAL A 486 25.19 9.29 8.44
N ALA A 487 24.51 10.34 7.99
CA ALA A 487 24.54 11.63 8.66
C ALA A 487 24.00 11.47 10.09
N THR A 488 24.66 12.12 11.04
CA THR A 488 24.44 12.03 12.48
C THR A 488 23.04 12.48 12.90
N GLU A 489 22.43 11.67 13.78
CA GLU A 489 21.28 11.96 14.65
C GLU A 489 20.00 12.45 13.98
N GLU A 490 19.30 11.56 13.27
CA GLU A 490 17.84 11.62 13.20
C GLU A 490 17.26 10.49 14.07
N GLN A 491 16.43 10.87 15.04
CA GLN A 491 15.68 9.93 15.88
C GLN A 491 14.94 8.93 14.97
N PRO A 492 15.00 7.61 15.23
CA PRO A 492 14.35 6.61 14.38
C PRO A 492 12.82 6.72 14.52
N ILE A 493 12.20 7.53 13.66
CA ILE A 493 10.74 7.64 13.59
C ILE A 493 10.21 6.31 13.02
N GLN A 494 9.36 5.63 13.80
CA GLN A 494 8.64 4.43 13.39
C GLN A 494 7.62 4.75 12.29
N ARG A 495 7.00 3.72 11.69
CA ARG A 495 5.77 3.89 10.90
C ARG A 495 4.85 4.89 11.60
N VAL A 496 4.38 5.88 10.85
CA VAL A 496 3.59 6.97 11.43
C VAL A 496 2.19 6.43 11.66
N GLN A 497 1.92 5.99 12.88
CA GLN A 497 0.54 5.87 13.34
C GLN A 497 -0.05 7.28 13.40
N VAL A 498 -1.19 7.46 12.73
CA VAL A 498 -1.78 8.78 12.57
C VAL A 498 -2.83 8.99 13.63
N ASN A 499 -2.45 9.79 14.60
CA ASN A 499 -3.34 10.36 15.59
C ASN A 499 -3.33 11.86 15.35
N ALA A 500 -4.44 12.55 15.60
CA ALA A 500 -4.47 13.99 15.43
C ALA A 500 -3.66 14.75 16.50
N GLY A 501 -2.88 14.02 17.32
CA GLY A 501 -1.99 14.57 18.34
C GLY A 501 -2.74 15.25 19.49
N TYR A 502 -4.06 15.19 19.50
CA TYR A 502 -4.86 15.73 20.59
C TYR A 502 -4.86 14.72 21.74
N GLU A 503 -4.12 14.99 22.81
CA GLU A 503 -4.34 14.33 24.09
C GLU A 503 -5.64 14.88 24.68
N ASN A 504 -6.68 14.04 24.77
CA ASN A 504 -8.02 14.43 25.25
C ASN A 504 -8.52 15.76 24.61
N PRO A 505 -8.74 15.82 23.28
CA PRO A 505 -9.38 17.00 22.71
C PRO A 505 -10.71 17.19 23.42
N GLU A 506 -10.90 18.35 24.07
CA GLU A 506 -12.23 18.74 24.50
C GLU A 506 -13.08 18.86 23.23
N ILE A 507 -13.95 17.86 23.02
CA ILE A 507 -15.00 17.94 22.01
C ILE A 507 -15.94 19.03 22.52
N VAL A 508 -15.72 20.27 22.08
CA VAL A 508 -16.39 21.48 22.59
C VAL A 508 -17.92 21.34 22.57
N CYS A 509 -18.45 20.48 21.69
CA CYS A 509 -19.86 20.17 21.53
C CYS A 509 -20.39 19.02 22.42
N LEU A 510 -19.79 18.72 23.59
CA LEU A 510 -20.26 17.71 24.58
C LEU A 510 -21.67 17.95 25.19
N GLY A 511 -22.57 18.63 24.48
CA GLY A 511 -24.03 18.57 24.68
C GLY A 511 -24.64 17.34 23.97
N SER A 512 -25.91 17.04 24.25
CA SER A 512 -26.63 15.83 23.78
C SER A 512 -26.84 15.69 22.26
N THR A 513 -26.25 16.55 21.42
CA THR A 513 -26.54 16.62 19.98
C THR A 513 -25.35 16.32 19.07
N CYS A 514 -24.13 16.23 19.58
CA CYS A 514 -22.90 16.14 18.78
C CYS A 514 -21.95 15.04 19.28
N SER A 515 -21.23 14.38 18.38
CA SER A 515 -20.33 13.25 18.65
C SER A 515 -18.86 13.51 18.27
N GLY A 516 -18.60 14.58 17.54
CA GLY A 516 -17.27 14.99 17.11
C GLY A 516 -17.28 16.27 16.29
N VAL A 517 -16.13 16.68 15.79
CA VAL A 517 -15.95 17.93 15.03
C VAL A 517 -15.03 17.69 13.85
N PHE A 518 -15.47 18.03 12.63
CA PHE A 518 -14.60 18.17 11.47
C PHE A 518 -13.85 19.50 11.55
N LEU A 519 -12.54 19.45 11.45
CA LEU A 519 -11.64 20.60 11.60
C LEU A 519 -11.24 21.18 10.25
N ARG A 520 -10.85 20.28 9.33
CA ARG A 520 -10.34 20.65 8.00
C ARG A 520 -10.73 19.59 6.99
N TYR A 521 -11.06 20.01 5.77
CA TYR A 521 -11.26 19.08 4.65
C TYR A 521 -10.96 19.72 3.30
N GLY A 522 -10.46 18.92 2.36
CA GLY A 522 -10.11 19.36 1.01
C GLY A 522 -10.14 18.22 0.00
N LEU A 523 -10.47 18.54 -1.25
CA LEU A 523 -10.55 17.58 -2.34
C LEU A 523 -9.41 17.83 -3.34
N THR A 524 -8.62 16.81 -3.65
CA THR A 524 -7.59 16.86 -4.69
C THR A 524 -7.92 15.89 -5.81
N LEU A 525 -7.86 16.37 -7.04
CA LEU A 525 -8.20 15.63 -8.25
C LEU A 525 -6.92 15.34 -9.04
N HIS A 526 -6.69 14.08 -9.36
CA HIS A 526 -5.58 13.61 -10.19
C HIS A 526 -6.11 13.09 -11.51
N GLY A 527 -5.41 13.39 -12.61
CA GLY A 527 -5.82 12.84 -13.90
C GLY A 527 -5.06 13.38 -15.10
N THR A 528 -5.73 13.35 -16.25
CA THR A 528 -5.21 13.84 -17.53
C THR A 528 -6.05 14.98 -18.09
N ARG A 529 -5.40 15.80 -18.91
CA ARG A 529 -6.04 16.74 -19.83
C ARG A 529 -6.19 16.08 -21.20
N GLU A 530 -7.33 16.24 -21.86
CA GLU A 530 -7.51 15.75 -23.23
C GLU A 530 -6.79 16.66 -24.25
N GLY A 531 -6.20 16.07 -25.28
CA GLY A 531 -5.69 16.79 -26.46
C GLY A 531 -4.29 17.42 -26.33
N VAL A 532 -3.44 16.92 -25.43
CA VAL A 532 -2.01 17.28 -25.34
C VAL A 532 -1.14 16.11 -25.74
#